data_AF-I8QU98-F1
#
_entry.id   AF-I8QU98-F1
#
_cell.length_a   1.000
_cell.length_b   1.000
_cell.length_c   1.000
_cell.angle_alpha   90.00
_cell.angle_beta   90.00
_cell.angle_gamma   90.00
#
_symmetry.space_group_name_H-M   'P 1'
#
loop_
_entity.id
_entity.type
_entity.pdbx_description
1 polymer ?
#
loop_
_entity_poly.entity_id
_entity_poly.type
_entity_poly.pdbx_seq_one_letter_code
_entity_poly.pdbx_strand_id
1 'polypeptide(L)'
;MTVTPRPSRIASPPERRPPAPALRRPVARRPYPSDRLAGTFVGGGFVGGGPPAGRPGAGTTPTWRPDGHPAAFTGPELAACVRAVREPVHLLAVPGRGVGLGLGGDVGAGDAAGPLVVGTLPALYPEWLGDRSFAAAHGVRFPYIAGEMATGIATTAMVTAMARARMLGFFGSGGLGLDRIEKAVVTLAETLAGQPNWGVNLLHSPGDPALENTTAALLLRHGVPCVSASAFMSITPAVVRCAAAGLRRTPDGRVERRTRVFAKISRPEVAEQFMSPPPGEILRALVDGGEITAAEAELAAGLPIAEDITVEADSAGHTDGRPMAVVVPAVQAVRDRVVARFGYPRPVRVGAAGGLGTPQAVAAAFALGAAYVLTGSVNQVSVESGQSDDAKAMLAGADLADVALAPAADMFELGAKVQVLRRGSMFAPRAGLLFEAYRRHDSLEQLAPELRAKLERDLFGMSLDDVWARTAAYWGERDPGQVERALTDPKHRMALVFRWYLGNSGRWALAGEQSRRTDYQIWCGPAMGAFNRWISGSFLAQPAERGVVQIALNLLEGAAVVTRAHQVRSFGVPVGVAQFPPRRLSLGAHG
;
A
#
# COMPACT_ATOMS: atom_id res chain seq x y z
N MET A 1 -65.54 -17.42 -34.93
CA MET A 1 -66.15 -18.03 -36.13
C MET A 1 -65.19 -17.72 -37.28
N THR A 2 -64.52 -18.63 -37.98
CA THR A 2 -64.70 -20.08 -38.17
C THR A 2 -63.40 -20.64 -38.76
N VAL A 3 -62.90 -21.71 -38.13
CA VAL A 3 -62.16 -22.91 -38.60
C VAL A 3 -61.40 -22.94 -39.96
N THR A 4 -60.15 -23.40 -39.84
CA THR A 4 -59.12 -23.90 -40.80
C THR A 4 -59.56 -24.99 -41.82
N PRO A 5 -58.74 -25.34 -42.84
CA PRO A 5 -57.77 -26.45 -42.70
C PRO A 5 -56.42 -26.30 -43.46
N ARG A 6 -55.41 -27.08 -43.00
CA ARG A 6 -54.06 -27.30 -43.59
C ARG A 6 -54.10 -28.17 -44.86
N PRO A 7 -53.02 -28.20 -45.68
CA PRO A 7 -51.97 -29.26 -45.59
C PRO A 7 -50.56 -28.70 -45.97
N SER A 8 -49.40 -29.34 -45.96
CA SER A 8 -48.77 -30.55 -45.40
C SER A 8 -47.25 -30.39 -45.64
N ARG A 9 -46.43 -30.99 -44.78
CA ARG A 9 -44.95 -30.88 -44.72
C ARG A 9 -44.22 -31.64 -45.83
N ILE A 10 -43.11 -31.08 -46.33
CA ILE A 10 -41.95 -31.84 -46.85
C ILE A 10 -40.70 -31.32 -46.11
N ALA A 11 -39.88 -32.25 -45.65
CA ALA A 11 -38.76 -32.04 -44.73
C ALA A 11 -37.43 -31.80 -45.45
N SER A 12 -36.65 -30.85 -44.96
CA SER A 12 -35.24 -30.64 -45.28
C SER A 12 -34.35 -31.13 -44.12
N PRO A 13 -33.14 -31.67 -44.38
CA PRO A 13 -32.33 -32.36 -43.39
C PRO A 13 -31.64 -31.40 -42.40
N PRO A 14 -31.25 -31.86 -41.19
CA PRO A 14 -30.63 -31.00 -40.19
C PRO A 14 -29.15 -30.74 -40.47
N GLU A 15 -28.76 -29.46 -40.45
CA GLU A 15 -27.37 -29.01 -40.39
C GLU A 15 -26.71 -29.37 -39.05
N ARG A 16 -25.42 -29.71 -39.14
CA ARG A 16 -24.59 -30.24 -38.05
C ARG A 16 -24.25 -29.15 -37.03
N ARG A 17 -24.52 -29.42 -35.74
CA ARG A 17 -23.96 -28.65 -34.61
C ARG A 17 -22.46 -28.97 -34.42
N PRO A 18 -21.64 -28.00 -33.98
CA PRO A 18 -20.24 -28.25 -33.61
C PRO A 18 -20.17 -29.10 -32.32
N PRO A 19 -19.08 -29.89 -32.13
CA PRO A 19 -18.97 -30.80 -31.00
C PRO A 19 -18.77 -30.06 -29.67
N ALA A 20 -19.51 -30.48 -28.65
CA ALA A 20 -19.32 -30.07 -27.27
C ALA A 20 -18.00 -30.67 -26.70
N PRO A 21 -17.31 -29.97 -25.79
CA PRO A 21 -16.08 -30.46 -25.18
C PRO A 21 -16.34 -31.71 -24.33
N ALA A 22 -15.49 -32.72 -24.51
CA ALA A 22 -15.58 -34.02 -23.86
C ALA A 22 -15.51 -33.91 -22.32
N LEU A 23 -16.58 -34.34 -21.66
CA LEU A 23 -16.59 -34.63 -20.22
C LEU A 23 -15.59 -35.75 -19.92
N ARG A 24 -14.50 -35.40 -19.26
CA ARG A 24 -13.56 -36.38 -18.70
C ARG A 24 -14.26 -37.21 -17.62
N ARG A 25 -14.14 -38.53 -17.75
CA ARG A 25 -14.62 -39.54 -16.80
C ARG A 25 -14.12 -39.26 -15.37
N PRO A 26 -14.93 -39.55 -14.34
CA PRO A 26 -14.51 -39.39 -12.95
C PRO A 26 -13.41 -40.39 -12.62
N VAL A 27 -12.25 -39.87 -12.19
CA VAL A 27 -11.19 -40.66 -11.60
C VAL A 27 -11.65 -41.09 -10.21
N ALA A 28 -11.59 -42.39 -9.95
CA ALA A 28 -12.00 -43.03 -8.70
C ALA A 28 -11.33 -42.36 -7.49
N ARG A 29 -12.17 -41.89 -6.55
CA ARG A 29 -11.72 -41.45 -5.23
C ARG A 29 -11.21 -42.67 -4.45
N ARG A 30 -9.97 -42.62 -4.00
CA ARG A 30 -9.48 -43.53 -2.95
C ARG A 30 -10.31 -43.31 -1.68
N PRO A 31 -10.82 -44.36 -1.02
CA PRO A 31 -11.52 -44.22 0.24
C PRO A 31 -10.53 -43.89 1.36
N TYR A 32 -10.91 -42.93 2.20
CA TYR A 32 -10.30 -42.72 3.52
C TYR A 32 -10.55 -43.99 4.37
N PRO A 33 -9.56 -44.52 5.09
CA PRO A 33 -9.81 -45.57 6.07
C PRO A 33 -10.49 -44.96 7.29
N SER A 34 -11.81 -45.14 7.37
CA SER A 34 -12.57 -45.15 8.62
C SER A 34 -12.49 -46.53 9.25
N ASP A 35 -12.54 -46.56 10.58
CA ASP A 35 -12.70 -47.72 11.47
C ASP A 35 -11.43 -48.44 11.94
N ARG A 36 -10.85 -47.89 13.01
CA ARG A 36 -10.56 -48.64 14.25
C ARG A 36 -10.54 -47.67 15.43
N LEU A 37 -11.68 -47.49 16.08
CA LEU A 37 -11.81 -47.19 17.51
C LEU A 37 -13.25 -47.55 17.92
N ALA A 38 -13.51 -48.86 17.97
CA ALA A 38 -14.66 -49.40 18.69
C ALA A 38 -14.28 -49.47 20.18
N GLY A 39 -15.03 -48.76 21.01
CA GLY A 39 -14.85 -48.73 22.45
C GLY A 39 -15.95 -47.93 23.15
N THR A 40 -17.16 -48.51 23.18
CA THR A 40 -18.21 -48.34 24.20
C THR A 40 -18.61 -46.91 24.60
N PHE A 41 -19.69 -46.41 23.98
CA PHE A 41 -20.59 -45.44 24.61
C PHE A 41 -21.55 -46.18 25.55
N VAL A 42 -21.46 -45.92 26.85
CA VAL A 42 -22.52 -46.19 27.83
C VAL A 42 -22.86 -44.86 28.49
N GLY A 43 -24.16 -44.54 28.50
CA GLY A 43 -24.69 -43.31 29.05
C GLY A 43 -24.57 -43.20 30.57
N GLY A 44 -24.57 -41.95 31.02
CA GLY A 44 -24.64 -41.51 32.42
C GLY A 44 -24.35 -40.01 32.38
N GLY A 45 -25.32 -39.13 32.62
CA GLY A 45 -25.90 -38.91 33.93
C GLY A 45 -25.18 -37.70 34.54
N PHE A 46 -25.89 -36.56 34.65
CA PHE A 46 -25.44 -35.40 35.41
C PHE A 46 -25.03 -35.85 36.83
N VAL A 47 -23.76 -35.74 37.16
CA VAL A 47 -23.26 -35.85 38.54
C VAL A 47 -22.21 -34.77 38.75
N GLY A 48 -22.45 -33.91 39.73
CA GLY A 48 -21.52 -32.88 40.17
C GLY A 48 -20.21 -33.49 40.66
N GLY A 49 -19.10 -33.06 40.07
CA GLY A 49 -17.76 -33.32 40.58
C GLY A 49 -17.35 -32.21 41.54
N GLY A 50 -17.18 -32.56 42.82
CA GLY A 50 -16.49 -31.72 43.80
C GLY A 50 -15.01 -31.49 43.43
N PRO A 51 -14.32 -30.57 44.13
CA PRO A 51 -12.98 -30.14 43.74
C PRO A 51 -11.95 -31.26 43.95
N PRO A 52 -10.84 -31.28 43.19
CA PRO A 52 -9.81 -32.28 43.38
C PRO A 52 -9.12 -32.05 44.73
N ALA A 53 -9.16 -33.05 45.60
CA ALA A 53 -8.41 -33.09 46.85
C ALA A 53 -6.95 -33.45 46.58
N GLY A 54 -6.16 -32.42 46.28
CA GLY A 54 -4.71 -32.43 46.43
C GLY A 54 -4.32 -31.05 46.94
N ARG A 55 -3.89 -30.93 48.21
CA ARG A 55 -3.36 -29.67 48.73
C ARG A 55 -2.20 -29.25 47.83
N PRO A 56 -2.30 -28.13 47.08
CA PRO A 56 -1.08 -27.50 46.58
C PRO A 56 -0.27 -27.13 47.83
N GLY A 57 1.05 -27.31 47.82
CA GLY A 57 1.90 -26.58 48.75
C GLY A 57 1.49 -25.11 48.71
N ALA A 58 1.54 -24.41 49.85
CA ALA A 58 1.18 -23.00 49.98
C ALA A 58 2.04 -22.12 49.06
N GLY A 59 1.75 -22.16 47.77
CA GLY A 59 2.35 -21.37 46.72
C GLY A 59 1.67 -20.01 46.80
N THR A 60 2.47 -19.00 47.11
CA THR A 60 2.03 -17.61 47.12
C THR A 60 1.40 -17.26 45.77
N THR A 61 0.10 -16.99 45.75
CA THR A 61 -0.58 -16.53 44.52
C THR A 61 -0.07 -15.12 44.19
N PRO A 62 0.31 -14.83 42.93
CA PRO A 62 0.72 -13.48 42.56
C PRO A 62 -0.47 -12.53 42.70
N THR A 63 -0.32 -11.54 43.55
CA THR A 63 -1.28 -10.47 43.78
C THR A 63 -0.72 -9.16 43.26
N TRP A 64 -1.60 -8.28 42.81
CA TRP A 64 -1.22 -6.95 42.34
C TRP A 64 -1.49 -5.90 43.43
N ARG A 65 -0.51 -5.03 43.64
CA ARG A 65 -0.62 -3.86 44.52
C ARG A 65 -0.62 -2.60 43.65
N PRO A 66 -1.68 -1.77 43.72
CA PRO A 66 -1.77 -0.55 42.93
C PRO A 66 -0.75 0.50 43.37
N ASP A 67 -0.23 1.30 42.44
CA ASP A 67 0.67 2.45 42.65
C ASP A 67 -0.04 3.80 42.43
N GLY A 68 -1.34 3.87 42.75
CA GLY A 68 -2.15 5.09 42.64
C GLY A 68 -3.34 4.97 41.68
N HIS A 69 -3.41 3.91 40.88
CA HIS A 69 -4.57 3.59 40.04
C HIS A 69 -5.33 2.37 40.55
N PRO A 70 -6.66 2.42 40.74
CA PRO A 70 -7.44 1.24 41.11
C PRO A 70 -7.55 0.26 39.93
N ALA A 71 -7.87 -1.00 40.22
CA ALA A 71 -8.16 -2.00 39.20
C ALA A 71 -9.42 -1.60 38.40
N ALA A 72 -9.30 -1.66 37.08
CA ALA A 72 -10.33 -1.30 36.10
C ALA A 72 -11.23 -2.50 35.75
N PHE A 73 -12.55 -2.30 35.84
CA PHE A 73 -13.54 -3.32 35.44
C PHE A 73 -14.65 -2.76 34.54
N THR A 74 -14.82 -1.44 34.50
CA THR A 74 -15.82 -0.80 33.66
C THR A 74 -15.27 -0.40 32.30
N GLY A 75 -16.13 -0.27 31.28
CA GLY A 75 -15.72 0.11 29.92
C GLY A 75 -14.81 1.35 29.85
N PRO A 76 -15.14 2.48 30.51
CA PRO A 76 -14.28 3.67 30.53
C PRO A 76 -12.91 3.45 31.18
N GLU A 77 -12.85 2.76 32.32
CA GLU A 77 -11.59 2.48 33.04
C GLU A 77 -10.69 1.54 32.23
N LEU A 78 -11.28 0.49 31.64
CA LEU A 78 -10.57 -0.44 30.77
C LEU A 78 -10.00 0.27 29.54
N ALA A 79 -10.78 1.18 28.93
CA ALA A 79 -10.32 1.98 27.80
C ALA A 79 -9.21 2.98 28.17
N ALA A 80 -9.12 3.43 29.42
CA ALA A 80 -8.00 4.24 29.91
C ALA A 80 -6.73 3.40 30.04
N CYS A 81 -6.82 2.22 30.67
CA CYS A 81 -5.69 1.28 30.78
C CYS A 81 -5.14 0.87 29.42
N VAL A 82 -6.02 0.56 28.45
CA VAL A 82 -5.64 0.18 27.09
C VAL A 82 -4.93 1.32 26.33
N ARG A 83 -5.24 2.58 26.64
CA ARG A 83 -4.58 3.76 26.04
C ARG A 83 -3.20 4.04 26.61
N ALA A 84 -2.91 3.58 27.83
CA ALA A 84 -1.61 3.70 28.47
C ALA A 84 -0.63 2.62 27.96
N VAL A 85 -0.40 2.58 26.65
CA VAL A 85 0.35 1.50 25.99
C VAL A 85 1.81 1.40 26.43
N ARG A 86 2.40 2.50 26.94
CA ARG A 86 3.80 2.55 27.41
C ARG A 86 4.01 2.00 28.81
N GLU A 87 2.95 1.62 29.49
CA GLU A 87 3.00 1.02 30.81
C GLU A 87 2.65 -0.46 30.73
N PRO A 88 3.24 -1.30 31.60
CA PRO A 88 2.76 -2.67 31.79
C PRO A 88 1.30 -2.67 32.25
N VAL A 89 0.56 -3.66 31.78
CA VAL A 89 -0.83 -3.89 32.19
C VAL A 89 -0.95 -5.32 32.72
N HIS A 90 -1.48 -5.44 33.93
CA HIS A 90 -1.74 -6.70 34.61
C HIS A 90 -3.21 -7.11 34.40
N LEU A 91 -3.42 -8.37 34.06
CA LEU A 91 -4.75 -8.99 33.98
C LEU A 91 -5.12 -9.50 35.36
N LEU A 92 -6.22 -9.00 35.92
CA LEU A 92 -6.61 -9.23 37.30
C LEU A 92 -7.91 -10.03 37.37
N ALA A 93 -7.87 -11.25 37.90
CA ALA A 93 -9.07 -12.01 38.21
C ALA A 93 -9.55 -11.68 39.63
N VAL A 94 -10.78 -11.20 39.73
CA VAL A 94 -11.44 -10.92 41.03
C VAL A 94 -12.70 -11.79 41.14
N PRO A 95 -12.82 -12.60 42.21
CA PRO A 95 -14.03 -13.39 42.46
C PRO A 95 -15.30 -12.53 42.41
N GLY A 96 -16.28 -12.97 41.63
CA GLY A 96 -17.56 -12.25 41.45
C GLY A 96 -17.55 -11.02 40.53
N ARG A 97 -16.38 -10.57 40.04
CA ARG A 97 -16.25 -9.42 39.11
C ARG A 97 -15.67 -9.77 37.74
N GLY A 98 -15.10 -10.96 37.57
CA GLY A 98 -14.48 -11.39 36.32
C GLY A 98 -13.04 -10.89 36.17
N VAL A 99 -12.60 -10.70 34.92
CA VAL A 99 -11.23 -10.25 34.60
C VAL A 99 -11.22 -8.75 34.32
N GLY A 100 -10.41 -8.01 35.07
CA GLY A 100 -10.14 -6.58 34.91
C GLY A 100 -8.67 -6.30 34.59
N LEU A 101 -8.29 -5.02 34.61
CA LEU A 101 -6.94 -4.56 34.34
C LEU A 101 -6.35 -3.76 35.51
N GLY A 102 -5.07 -3.96 35.83
CA GLY A 102 -4.26 -3.08 36.67
C GLY A 102 -3.19 -2.43 35.82
N LEU A 103 -3.04 -1.11 35.90
CA LEU A 103 -2.00 -0.36 35.21
C LEU A 103 -0.83 -0.14 36.16
N GLY A 104 0.41 -0.41 35.73
CA GLY A 104 1.58 -0.23 36.60
C GLY A 104 1.51 -1.06 37.88
N GLY A 105 2.06 -0.55 38.99
CA GLY A 105 2.06 -1.20 40.29
C GLY A 105 3.02 -2.38 40.41
N ASP A 106 2.99 -3.01 41.59
CA ASP A 106 3.88 -4.11 41.94
C ASP A 106 3.14 -5.44 41.96
N VAL A 107 3.75 -6.47 41.37
CA VAL A 107 3.28 -7.86 41.48
C VAL A 107 4.12 -8.56 42.54
N GLY A 108 3.46 -9.09 43.57
CA GLY A 108 4.13 -9.79 44.66
C GLY A 108 3.28 -10.88 45.28
N ALA A 109 3.89 -11.64 46.19
CA ALA A 109 3.18 -12.61 47.01
C ALA A 109 2.17 -11.88 47.92
N GLY A 110 0.92 -12.32 47.91
CA GLY A 110 -0.11 -11.76 48.77
C GLY A 110 -1.24 -12.74 49.04
N ASP A 111 -2.23 -12.26 49.80
CA ASP A 111 -3.39 -13.05 50.21
C ASP A 111 -4.32 -13.36 49.03
N ALA A 112 -4.86 -14.58 48.98
CA ALA A 112 -5.72 -15.08 47.91
C ALA A 112 -7.08 -14.34 47.83
N ALA A 113 -7.39 -13.49 48.81
CA ALA A 113 -8.57 -12.63 48.82
C ALA A 113 -8.45 -11.38 47.92
N GLY A 114 -7.23 -11.01 47.48
CA GLY A 114 -6.98 -9.85 46.61
C GLY A 114 -7.14 -10.13 45.11
N PRO A 115 -6.98 -9.10 44.24
CA PRO A 115 -6.96 -9.29 42.79
C PRO A 115 -5.80 -10.20 42.38
N LEU A 116 -6.14 -11.37 41.84
CA LEU A 116 -5.16 -12.37 41.42
C LEU A 116 -4.62 -12.00 40.04
N VAL A 117 -3.30 -11.97 39.90
CA VAL A 117 -2.66 -11.71 38.60
C VAL A 117 -2.70 -12.98 37.77
N VAL A 118 -3.48 -12.96 36.68
CA VAL A 118 -3.59 -14.10 35.74
C VAL A 118 -2.74 -13.91 34.48
N GLY A 119 -2.16 -12.72 34.30
CA GLY A 119 -1.21 -12.44 33.23
C GLY A 119 -0.67 -11.02 33.32
N THR A 120 0.46 -10.77 32.68
CA THR A 120 1.05 -9.43 32.55
C THR A 120 1.41 -9.20 31.09
N LEU A 121 0.98 -8.07 30.56
CA LEU A 121 1.36 -7.60 29.24
C LEU A 121 2.39 -6.48 29.41
N PRO A 122 3.61 -6.61 28.84
CA PRO A 122 4.62 -5.56 28.92
C PRO A 122 4.17 -4.34 28.13
N ALA A 123 4.82 -3.20 28.36
CA ALA A 123 4.66 -1.99 27.54
C ALA A 123 4.76 -2.30 26.04
N LEU A 124 3.92 -1.64 25.25
CA LEU A 124 3.80 -1.74 23.80
C LEU A 124 4.05 -0.37 23.19
N TYR A 125 5.17 -0.24 22.49
CA TYR A 125 5.58 1.02 21.87
C TYR A 125 5.25 1.02 20.38
N PRO A 126 4.80 2.15 19.81
CA PRO A 126 4.59 2.27 18.37
C PRO A 126 5.83 1.92 17.52
N GLU A 127 7.02 2.16 18.06
CA GLU A 127 8.34 1.80 17.52
C GLU A 127 8.58 0.30 17.41
N TRP A 128 7.80 -0.50 18.14
CA TRP A 128 7.90 -1.96 18.20
C TRP A 128 6.80 -2.65 17.41
N LEU A 129 5.88 -1.88 16.82
CA LEU A 129 5.01 -2.42 15.78
C LEU A 129 5.91 -2.89 14.61
N GLY A 130 5.51 -3.93 13.89
CA GLY A 130 6.28 -4.44 12.75
C GLY A 130 7.63 -5.08 13.11
N ASP A 131 8.58 -5.00 12.19
CA ASP A 131 9.87 -5.71 12.26
C ASP A 131 11.00 -4.74 12.68
N ARG A 132 11.66 -5.01 13.80
CA ARG A 132 12.77 -4.20 14.31
C ARG A 132 13.99 -4.19 13.37
N SER A 133 14.15 -5.20 12.52
CA SER A 133 15.21 -5.23 11.52
C SER A 133 15.03 -4.15 10.44
N PHE A 134 13.80 -3.71 10.17
CA PHE A 134 13.52 -2.57 9.28
C PHE A 134 14.12 -1.28 9.84
N ALA A 135 13.83 -0.99 11.10
CA ALA A 135 14.34 0.19 11.80
C ALA A 135 15.88 0.24 11.77
N ALA A 136 16.52 -0.88 12.08
CA ALA A 136 17.97 -1.02 12.04
C ALA A 136 18.54 -0.86 10.61
N ALA A 137 17.91 -1.47 9.60
CA ALA A 137 18.39 -1.44 8.22
C ALA A 137 18.30 -0.05 7.56
N HIS A 138 17.34 0.77 7.98
CA HIS A 138 17.07 2.07 7.36
C HIS A 138 17.36 3.28 8.26
N GLY A 139 17.86 3.07 9.48
CA GLY A 139 18.17 4.15 10.40
C GLY A 139 16.94 4.94 10.85
N VAL A 140 15.78 4.30 10.90
CA VAL A 140 14.49 4.88 11.32
C VAL A 140 14.11 4.40 12.71
N ARG A 141 13.28 5.16 13.41
CA ARG A 141 12.69 4.81 14.71
C ARG A 141 11.38 4.06 14.56
N PHE A 142 10.57 4.45 13.57
CA PHE A 142 9.28 3.84 13.31
C PHE A 142 9.25 3.09 11.98
N PRO A 143 8.55 1.96 11.91
CA PRO A 143 8.38 1.16 10.69
C PRO A 143 7.31 1.77 9.76
N TYR A 144 7.51 3.04 9.39
CA TYR A 144 6.52 3.83 8.67
C TYR A 144 7.17 4.59 7.52
N ILE A 145 6.51 4.54 6.37
CA ILE A 145 6.93 5.19 5.14
C ILE A 145 5.82 6.15 4.67
N ALA A 146 6.19 7.41 4.38
CA ALA A 146 5.39 8.24 3.49
C ALA A 146 5.75 7.87 2.04
N GLY A 147 4.81 7.22 1.36
CA GLY A 147 5.01 6.73 -0.01
C GLY A 147 5.10 7.84 -1.03
N GLU A 148 5.70 7.51 -2.17
CA GLU A 148 5.75 8.42 -3.31
C GLU A 148 4.35 8.74 -3.84
N MET A 149 4.16 9.98 -4.29
CA MET A 149 2.97 10.43 -4.99
C MET A 149 3.41 11.26 -6.19
N ALA A 150 3.06 10.79 -7.39
CA ALA A 150 3.58 11.27 -8.67
C ALA A 150 3.45 12.79 -8.86
N THR A 151 4.14 13.31 -9.88
CA THR A 151 4.14 14.72 -10.29
C THR A 151 4.60 15.70 -9.20
N GLY A 152 5.42 15.22 -8.26
CA GLY A 152 5.93 16.03 -7.16
C GLY A 152 4.93 16.29 -6.03
N ILE A 153 3.82 15.53 -5.96
CA ILE A 153 2.87 15.63 -4.85
C ILE A 153 3.53 15.23 -3.53
N ALA A 154 4.35 14.15 -3.55
CA ALA A 154 5.27 13.88 -2.46
C ALA A 154 6.54 14.74 -2.64
N THR A 155 6.59 15.86 -1.92
CA THR A 155 7.59 16.92 -2.08
C THR A 155 8.89 16.62 -1.34
N THR A 156 9.94 17.40 -1.63
CA THR A 156 11.18 17.39 -0.85
C THR A 156 10.96 17.82 0.61
N ALA A 157 10.01 18.72 0.86
CA ALA A 157 9.62 19.15 2.21
C ALA A 157 8.98 18.01 3.00
N MET A 158 8.08 17.24 2.38
CA MET A 158 7.46 16.06 3.00
C MET A 158 8.52 15.01 3.36
N VAL A 159 9.41 14.69 2.42
CA VAL A 159 10.50 13.72 2.65
C VAL A 159 11.42 14.20 3.77
N THR A 160 11.77 15.49 3.78
CA THR A 160 12.59 16.11 4.83
C THR A 160 11.92 16.02 6.20
N ALA A 161 10.62 16.33 6.28
CA ALA A 161 9.85 16.25 7.52
C ALA A 161 9.83 14.82 8.08
N MET A 162 9.59 13.82 7.21
CA MET A 162 9.61 12.41 7.60
C MET A 162 10.99 11.94 8.05
N ALA A 163 12.03 12.31 7.31
CA ALA A 163 13.41 11.93 7.62
C ALA A 163 13.85 12.48 9.00
N ARG A 164 13.60 13.76 9.25
CA ARG A 164 13.85 14.42 10.54
C ARG A 164 13.04 13.80 11.67
N ALA A 165 11.85 13.29 11.36
CA ALA A 165 11.01 12.58 12.31
C ALA A 165 11.42 11.10 12.52
N ARG A 166 12.60 10.69 12.01
CA ARG A 166 13.13 9.31 12.12
C ARG A 166 12.18 8.29 11.48
N MET A 167 11.54 8.67 10.38
CA MET A 167 10.75 7.81 9.49
C MET A 167 11.32 7.89 8.07
N LEU A 168 10.78 7.12 7.14
CA LEU A 168 11.23 7.14 5.74
C LEU A 168 10.23 7.91 4.85
N GLY A 169 10.73 8.69 3.90
CA GLY A 169 9.92 9.34 2.88
C GLY A 169 10.48 9.12 1.47
N PHE A 170 9.59 8.92 0.49
CA PHE A 170 9.94 8.85 -0.92
C PHE A 170 9.46 10.06 -1.71
N PHE A 171 10.36 10.71 -2.45
CA PHE A 171 10.02 11.78 -3.37
C PHE A 171 9.27 11.25 -4.60
N GLY A 172 8.21 11.95 -4.99
CA GLY A 172 7.35 11.61 -6.10
C GLY A 172 7.86 12.06 -7.46
N SER A 173 8.86 11.38 -8.01
CA SER A 173 9.48 11.70 -9.31
C SER A 173 8.63 11.32 -10.54
N GLY A 174 7.71 10.35 -10.42
CA GLY A 174 6.91 9.85 -11.55
C GLY A 174 6.21 10.98 -12.32
N GLY A 175 6.41 11.05 -13.64
CA GLY A 175 5.83 12.08 -14.51
C GLY A 175 6.54 13.45 -14.48
N LEU A 176 7.62 13.61 -13.71
CA LEU A 176 8.49 14.80 -13.77
C LEU A 176 9.61 14.62 -14.82
N GLY A 177 10.04 15.72 -15.42
CA GLY A 177 11.24 15.74 -16.28
C GLY A 177 12.54 15.62 -15.47
N LEU A 178 13.61 15.14 -16.10
CA LEU A 178 14.90 14.86 -15.46
C LEU A 178 15.46 16.07 -14.69
N ASP A 179 15.40 17.28 -15.24
CA ASP A 179 15.89 18.50 -14.56
C ASP A 179 15.19 18.76 -13.22
N ARG A 180 13.89 18.45 -13.14
CA ARG A 180 13.10 18.61 -11.91
C ARG A 180 13.45 17.52 -10.91
N ILE A 181 13.69 16.29 -11.38
CA ILE A 181 14.15 15.19 -10.54
C ILE A 181 15.53 15.51 -9.97
N GLU A 182 16.47 15.98 -10.80
CA GLU A 182 17.83 16.34 -10.36
C GLU A 182 17.81 17.44 -9.30
N LYS A 183 17.06 18.52 -9.53
CA LYS A 183 16.91 19.60 -8.54
C LYS A 183 16.38 19.11 -7.19
N ALA A 184 15.38 18.22 -7.22
CA ALA A 184 14.82 17.65 -6.00
C ALA A 184 15.82 16.73 -5.28
N VAL A 185 16.56 15.91 -6.03
CA VAL A 185 17.59 15.02 -5.49
C VAL A 185 18.72 15.80 -4.84
N VAL A 186 19.25 16.84 -5.50
CA VAL A 186 20.29 17.71 -4.95
C VAL A 186 19.81 18.37 -3.66
N THR A 187 18.59 18.94 -3.68
CA THR A 187 17.99 19.56 -2.48
C THR A 187 17.93 18.58 -1.31
N LEU A 188 17.48 17.33 -1.56
CA LEU A 188 17.38 16.30 -0.52
C LEU A 188 18.76 15.84 -0.03
N ALA A 189 19.70 15.62 -0.93
CA ALA A 189 21.06 15.20 -0.58
C ALA A 189 21.77 16.24 0.29
N GLU A 190 21.60 17.54 0.00
CA GLU A 190 22.13 18.64 0.80
C GLU A 190 21.41 18.77 2.15
N THR A 191 20.07 18.79 2.14
CA THR A 191 19.26 19.02 3.35
C THR A 191 19.33 17.85 4.35
N LEU A 192 19.51 16.63 3.84
CA LEU A 192 19.52 15.39 4.60
C LEU A 192 20.90 14.70 4.54
N ALA A 193 21.97 15.49 4.40
CA ALA A 193 23.34 14.98 4.38
C ALA A 193 23.60 14.02 5.55
N GLY A 194 24.15 12.84 5.23
CA GLY A 194 24.42 11.77 6.21
C GLY A 194 23.21 10.97 6.69
N GLN A 195 21.99 11.30 6.27
CA GLN A 195 20.78 10.57 6.65
C GLN A 195 20.40 9.51 5.60
N PRO A 196 20.17 8.24 6.00
CA PRO A 196 19.88 7.14 5.07
C PRO A 196 18.38 6.93 4.78
N ASN A 197 17.49 7.63 5.49
CA ASN A 197 16.05 7.40 5.55
C ASN A 197 15.23 8.30 4.61
N TRP A 198 15.74 8.51 3.40
CA TRP A 198 15.01 9.17 2.33
C TRP A 198 15.24 8.45 1.00
N GLY A 199 14.38 8.70 0.04
CA GLY A 199 14.55 8.11 -1.27
C GLY A 199 13.77 8.79 -2.36
N VAL A 200 13.89 8.26 -3.56
CA VAL A 200 13.21 8.77 -4.75
C VAL A 200 12.55 7.61 -5.49
N ASN A 201 11.38 7.88 -6.05
CA ASN A 201 10.72 6.90 -6.89
C ASN A 201 11.49 6.65 -8.20
N LEU A 202 11.57 5.40 -8.61
CA LEU A 202 11.88 4.98 -9.97
C LEU A 202 10.60 4.34 -10.51
N LEU A 203 9.88 5.08 -11.36
CA LEU A 203 8.62 4.60 -11.95
C LEU A 203 8.94 3.80 -13.22
N HIS A 204 8.41 2.58 -13.31
CA HIS A 204 8.54 1.79 -14.52
C HIS A 204 7.89 2.48 -15.71
N SER A 205 8.61 2.58 -16.83
CA SER A 205 8.12 3.22 -18.06
C SER A 205 8.28 2.26 -19.24
N PRO A 206 7.34 1.30 -19.45
CA PRO A 206 7.47 0.29 -20.50
C PRO A 206 7.65 0.86 -21.91
N GLY A 207 7.01 2.01 -22.18
CA GLY A 207 7.11 2.71 -23.46
C GLY A 207 8.37 3.57 -23.63
N ASP A 208 9.16 3.76 -22.57
CA ASP A 208 10.39 4.56 -22.59
C ASP A 208 11.45 4.00 -21.61
N PRO A 209 12.11 2.88 -21.96
CA PRO A 209 13.18 2.31 -21.14
C PRO A 209 14.39 3.24 -20.99
N ALA A 210 14.61 4.16 -21.94
CA ALA A 210 15.73 5.10 -21.91
C ALA A 210 15.56 6.14 -20.79
N LEU A 211 14.35 6.65 -20.59
CA LEU A 211 14.02 7.52 -19.47
C LEU A 211 14.21 6.81 -18.12
N GLU A 212 13.79 5.55 -18.01
CA GLU A 212 13.97 4.75 -16.80
C GLU A 212 15.47 4.56 -16.46
N ASN A 213 16.28 4.17 -17.45
CA ASN A 213 17.74 4.02 -17.31
C ASN A 213 18.43 5.35 -16.94
N THR A 214 18.05 6.44 -17.61
CA THR A 214 18.64 7.77 -17.34
C THR A 214 18.29 8.26 -15.95
N THR A 215 17.05 8.02 -15.50
CA THR A 215 16.62 8.33 -14.14
C THR A 215 17.42 7.51 -13.14
N ALA A 216 17.57 6.19 -13.32
CA ALA A 216 18.38 5.34 -12.45
C ALA A 216 19.83 5.84 -12.35
N ALA A 217 20.45 6.19 -13.47
CA ALA A 217 21.81 6.74 -13.51
C ALA A 217 21.94 8.07 -12.72
N LEU A 218 20.94 8.95 -12.84
CA LEU A 218 20.88 10.21 -12.08
C LEU A 218 20.80 9.94 -10.57
N LEU A 219 19.93 9.03 -10.13
CA LEU A 219 19.77 8.71 -8.71
C LEU A 219 21.06 8.13 -8.11
N LEU A 220 21.75 7.24 -8.86
CA LEU A 220 23.01 6.65 -8.44
C LEU A 220 24.15 7.67 -8.40
N ARG A 221 24.26 8.55 -9.40
CA ARG A 221 25.27 9.61 -9.45
C ARG A 221 25.21 10.50 -8.21
N HIS A 222 24.00 10.89 -7.81
CA HIS A 222 23.77 11.75 -6.64
C HIS A 222 23.71 11.01 -5.30
N GLY A 223 23.97 9.69 -5.28
CA GLY A 223 24.05 8.92 -4.05
C GLY A 223 22.74 8.80 -3.28
N VAL A 224 21.61 8.72 -4.00
CA VAL A 224 20.29 8.50 -3.38
C VAL A 224 20.31 7.17 -2.59
N PRO A 225 20.01 7.18 -1.28
CA PRO A 225 20.22 6.00 -0.44
C PRO A 225 19.10 4.95 -0.58
N CYS A 226 17.89 5.37 -0.96
CA CYS A 226 16.76 4.45 -1.19
C CYS A 226 16.04 4.76 -2.51
N VAL A 227 15.70 3.73 -3.27
CA VAL A 227 14.90 3.83 -4.50
C VAL A 227 13.59 3.07 -4.30
N SER A 228 12.45 3.73 -4.48
CA SER A 228 11.13 3.08 -4.51
C SER A 228 10.82 2.69 -5.96
N ALA A 229 10.97 1.42 -6.30
CA ALA A 229 10.65 0.86 -7.61
C ALA A 229 9.15 0.53 -7.67
N SER A 230 8.39 1.27 -8.49
CA SER A 230 6.93 1.12 -8.60
C SER A 230 6.46 0.89 -10.03
N ALA A 231 5.28 0.29 -10.19
CA ALA A 231 4.65 -0.08 -11.46
C ALA A 231 5.42 -1.10 -12.33
N PHE A 232 6.48 -1.72 -11.79
CA PHE A 232 7.21 -2.78 -12.50
C PHE A 232 6.34 -4.02 -12.71
N MET A 233 6.28 -4.49 -13.96
CA MET A 233 5.64 -5.76 -14.33
C MET A 233 6.66 -6.90 -14.45
N SER A 234 7.93 -6.54 -14.64
CA SER A 234 9.09 -7.42 -14.67
C SER A 234 10.32 -6.63 -14.27
N ILE A 235 11.39 -7.32 -13.87
CA ILE A 235 12.69 -6.68 -13.62
C ILE A 235 13.26 -6.09 -14.90
N THR A 236 13.92 -4.94 -14.80
CA THR A 236 14.62 -4.24 -15.89
C THR A 236 16.10 -4.03 -15.55
N PRO A 237 16.95 -3.73 -16.56
CA PRO A 237 18.34 -3.33 -16.30
C PRO A 237 18.45 -2.12 -15.35
N ALA A 238 17.57 -1.12 -15.46
CA ALA A 238 17.60 0.08 -14.63
C ALA A 238 17.49 -0.24 -13.13
N VAL A 239 16.53 -1.09 -12.74
CA VAL A 239 16.32 -1.44 -11.33
C VAL A 239 17.39 -2.40 -10.80
N VAL A 240 17.91 -3.28 -11.66
CA VAL A 240 19.07 -4.13 -11.31
C VAL A 240 20.31 -3.28 -11.07
N ARG A 241 20.56 -2.28 -11.92
CA ARG A 241 21.65 -1.32 -11.73
C ARG A 241 21.54 -0.60 -10.40
N CYS A 242 20.35 -0.12 -10.03
CA CYS A 242 20.10 0.51 -8.72
C CYS A 242 20.44 -0.42 -7.54
N ALA A 243 20.19 -1.72 -7.67
CA ALA A 243 20.45 -2.71 -6.62
C ALA A 243 21.93 -3.15 -6.54
N ALA A 244 22.65 -3.13 -7.66
CA ALA A 244 23.99 -3.69 -7.80
C ALA A 244 25.12 -2.65 -7.75
N ALA A 245 24.90 -1.43 -8.27
CA ALA A 245 25.93 -0.40 -8.31
C ALA A 245 26.35 0.05 -6.89
N GLY A 246 27.64 0.07 -6.63
CA GLY A 246 28.24 0.36 -5.33
C GLY A 246 28.19 -0.79 -4.33
N LEU A 247 27.86 -2.02 -4.75
CA LEU A 247 28.01 -3.20 -3.92
C LEU A 247 29.50 -3.42 -3.60
N ARG A 248 29.80 -3.63 -2.31
CA ARG A 248 31.16 -3.93 -1.87
C ARG A 248 31.16 -4.91 -0.72
N ARG A 249 32.20 -5.74 -0.64
CA ARG A 249 32.47 -6.58 0.53
C ARG A 249 33.33 -5.78 1.51
N THR A 250 32.91 -5.74 2.77
CA THR A 250 33.67 -5.12 3.86
C THR A 250 34.78 -6.05 4.36
N PRO A 251 35.76 -5.55 5.13
CA PRO A 251 36.85 -6.38 5.66
C PRO A 251 36.38 -7.56 6.54
N ASP A 252 35.24 -7.42 7.21
CA ASP A 252 34.58 -8.47 8.01
C ASP A 252 33.71 -9.42 7.16
N GLY A 253 33.75 -9.30 5.83
CA GLY A 253 33.07 -10.21 4.89
C GLY A 253 31.60 -9.89 4.61
N ARG A 254 31.03 -8.83 5.22
CA ARG A 254 29.64 -8.41 4.97
C ARG A 254 29.52 -7.72 3.62
N VAL A 255 28.36 -7.81 2.99
CA VAL A 255 28.09 -7.08 1.75
C VAL A 255 27.31 -5.81 2.09
N GLU A 256 27.89 -4.67 1.75
CA GLU A 256 27.24 -3.37 1.86
C GLU A 256 26.64 -2.94 0.54
N ARG A 257 25.48 -2.28 0.64
CA ARG A 257 24.77 -1.65 -0.47
C ARG A 257 24.85 -0.14 -0.32
N ARG A 258 25.27 0.55 -1.38
CA ARG A 258 25.17 2.01 -1.45
C ARG A 258 23.71 2.46 -1.52
N THR A 259 22.92 1.82 -2.39
CA THR A 259 21.50 2.13 -2.60
C THR A 259 20.64 0.92 -2.28
N ARG A 260 19.56 1.13 -1.53
CA ARG A 260 18.56 0.09 -1.21
C ARG A 260 17.36 0.24 -2.12
N VAL A 261 16.92 -0.86 -2.73
CA VAL A 261 15.71 -0.89 -3.55
C VAL A 261 14.54 -1.39 -2.72
N PHE A 262 13.45 -0.64 -2.75
CA PHE A 262 12.15 -1.00 -2.21
C PHE A 262 11.24 -1.31 -3.39
N ALA A 263 10.75 -2.53 -3.51
CA ALA A 263 9.84 -2.90 -4.58
C ALA A 263 8.39 -2.73 -4.12
N LYS A 264 7.63 -1.84 -4.75
CA LYS A 264 6.20 -1.68 -4.49
C LYS A 264 5.40 -2.47 -5.53
N ILE A 265 4.73 -3.52 -5.08
CA ILE A 265 4.11 -4.55 -5.94
C ILE A 265 2.71 -4.91 -5.45
N SER A 266 1.87 -5.41 -6.35
CA SER A 266 0.55 -5.97 -6.02
C SER A 266 0.43 -7.47 -6.37
N ARG A 267 1.43 -8.03 -7.04
CA ARG A 267 1.40 -9.37 -7.67
C ARG A 267 2.51 -10.28 -7.13
N PRO A 268 2.17 -11.48 -6.58
CA PRO A 268 3.15 -12.43 -6.06
C PRO A 268 4.25 -12.82 -7.06
N GLU A 269 3.92 -12.96 -8.34
CA GLU A 269 4.87 -13.32 -9.40
C GLU A 269 5.91 -12.23 -9.68
N VAL A 270 5.58 -10.95 -9.47
CA VAL A 270 6.54 -9.85 -9.57
C VAL A 270 7.38 -9.78 -8.30
N ALA A 271 6.76 -10.02 -7.13
CA ALA A 271 7.47 -10.09 -5.86
C ALA A 271 8.59 -11.15 -5.89
N GLU A 272 8.33 -12.33 -6.45
CA GLU A 272 9.33 -13.39 -6.58
C GLU A 272 10.56 -12.94 -7.37
N GLN A 273 10.38 -12.17 -8.45
CA GLN A 273 11.51 -11.65 -9.24
C GLN A 273 12.36 -10.67 -8.43
N PHE A 274 11.74 -9.74 -7.69
CA PHE A 274 12.46 -8.78 -6.85
C PHE A 274 13.18 -9.42 -5.65
N MET A 275 12.61 -10.50 -5.10
CA MET A 275 13.21 -11.24 -4.01
C MET A 275 14.29 -12.24 -4.49
N SER A 276 14.35 -12.53 -5.78
CA SER A 276 15.38 -13.40 -6.37
C SER A 276 16.64 -12.60 -6.74
N PRO A 277 17.79 -13.27 -6.94
CA PRO A 277 18.96 -12.60 -7.46
C PRO A 277 18.73 -12.12 -8.91
N PRO A 278 19.42 -11.05 -9.34
CA PRO A 278 19.29 -10.56 -10.70
C PRO A 278 19.65 -11.64 -11.73
N PRO A 279 18.94 -11.71 -12.88
CA PRO A 279 19.31 -12.60 -13.96
C PRO A 279 20.75 -12.34 -14.44
N GLY A 280 21.54 -13.40 -14.60
CA GLY A 280 22.94 -13.29 -15.01
C GLY A 280 23.16 -12.66 -16.39
N GLU A 281 22.16 -12.70 -17.27
CA GLU A 281 22.16 -11.97 -18.55
C GLU A 281 22.07 -10.46 -18.39
N ILE A 282 21.25 -9.97 -17.46
CA ILE A 282 21.15 -8.53 -17.15
C ILE A 282 22.45 -8.06 -16.50
N LEU A 283 23.00 -8.84 -15.57
CA LEU A 283 24.29 -8.51 -14.92
C LEU A 283 25.43 -8.42 -15.94
N ARG A 284 25.54 -9.38 -16.86
CA ARG A 284 26.55 -9.34 -17.94
C ARG A 284 26.39 -8.11 -18.82
N ALA A 285 25.16 -7.80 -19.26
CA ALA A 285 24.90 -6.62 -20.09
C ALA A 285 25.31 -5.31 -19.37
N LEU A 286 25.04 -5.20 -18.06
CA LEU A 286 25.45 -4.03 -17.27
C LEU A 286 26.98 -3.95 -17.08
N VAL A 287 27.68 -5.08 -16.98
CA VAL A 287 29.15 -5.12 -16.93
C VAL A 287 29.75 -4.73 -18.28
N ASP A 288 29.25 -5.31 -19.37
CA ASP A 288 29.72 -5.03 -20.73
C ASP A 288 29.48 -3.55 -21.11
N GLY A 289 28.40 -2.94 -20.61
CA GLY A 289 28.10 -1.52 -20.74
C GLY A 289 28.89 -0.61 -19.80
N GLY A 290 29.72 -1.15 -18.89
CA GLY A 290 30.47 -0.38 -17.90
C GLY A 290 29.59 0.32 -16.84
N GLU A 291 28.34 -0.11 -16.69
CA GLU A 291 27.38 0.47 -15.75
C GLU A 291 27.55 -0.06 -14.32
N ILE A 292 28.11 -1.26 -14.20
CA ILE A 292 28.59 -1.88 -12.96
C ILE A 292 29.91 -2.61 -13.24
N THR A 293 30.68 -2.89 -12.19
CA THR A 293 31.91 -3.68 -12.24
C THR A 293 31.63 -5.19 -12.16
N ALA A 294 32.59 -6.01 -12.59
CA ALA A 294 32.49 -7.46 -12.44
C ALA A 294 32.35 -7.91 -10.97
N ALA A 295 33.03 -7.23 -10.04
CA ALA A 295 32.93 -7.51 -8.61
C ALA A 295 31.53 -7.18 -8.04
N GLU A 296 30.93 -6.07 -8.48
CA GLU A 296 29.55 -5.71 -8.12
C GLU A 296 28.56 -6.76 -8.66
N ALA A 297 28.75 -7.22 -9.90
CA ALA A 297 27.92 -8.27 -10.49
C ALA A 297 28.06 -9.62 -9.76
N GLU A 298 29.27 -10.03 -9.38
CA GLU A 298 29.51 -11.25 -8.58
C GLU A 298 28.77 -11.18 -7.24
N LEU A 299 28.85 -10.06 -6.54
CA LEU A 299 28.12 -9.85 -5.28
C LEU A 299 26.61 -9.85 -5.49
N ALA A 300 26.12 -9.19 -6.55
CA ALA A 300 24.70 -9.07 -6.85
C ALA A 300 24.06 -10.44 -7.14
N ALA A 301 24.79 -11.36 -7.79
CA ALA A 301 24.30 -12.69 -8.15
C ALA A 301 23.89 -13.57 -6.95
N GLY A 302 24.34 -13.24 -5.74
CA GLY A 302 23.98 -13.94 -4.49
C GLY A 302 22.99 -13.20 -3.60
N LEU A 303 22.41 -12.08 -4.07
CA LEU A 303 21.60 -11.18 -3.25
C LEU A 303 20.26 -10.87 -3.91
N PRO A 304 19.17 -10.63 -3.14
CA PRO A 304 17.91 -10.22 -3.74
C PRO A 304 18.06 -8.84 -4.39
N ILE A 305 17.27 -8.54 -5.43
CA ILE A 305 17.20 -7.19 -6.00
C ILE A 305 16.68 -6.19 -4.96
N ALA A 306 15.63 -6.56 -4.23
CA ALA A 306 15.04 -5.77 -3.16
C ALA A 306 14.93 -6.59 -1.87
N GLU A 307 15.35 -5.99 -0.76
CA GLU A 307 15.21 -6.57 0.59
C GLU A 307 13.93 -6.11 1.28
N ASP A 308 13.25 -5.12 0.71
CA ASP A 308 12.05 -4.48 1.24
C ASP A 308 10.98 -4.48 0.16
N ILE A 309 9.92 -5.28 0.38
CA ILE A 309 8.83 -5.48 -0.55
C ILE A 309 7.57 -4.87 0.04
N THR A 310 7.11 -3.78 -0.56
CA THR A 310 5.85 -3.14 -0.17
C THR A 310 4.71 -3.76 -0.96
N VAL A 311 3.84 -4.50 -0.27
CA VAL A 311 2.63 -5.05 -0.89
C VAL A 311 1.54 -3.98 -0.92
N GLU A 312 1.25 -3.48 -2.11
CA GLU A 312 0.20 -2.51 -2.39
C GLU A 312 -1.13 -3.23 -2.63
N ALA A 313 -1.98 -3.20 -1.60
CA ALA A 313 -3.38 -3.56 -1.68
C ALA A 313 -4.19 -2.43 -2.37
N ASP A 314 -5.51 -2.43 -2.27
CA ASP A 314 -6.33 -1.37 -2.84
C ASP A 314 -5.88 0.05 -2.38
N SER A 315 -5.49 0.87 -3.36
CA SER A 315 -4.82 2.15 -3.15
C SER A 315 -5.33 3.24 -4.10
N ALA A 316 -4.89 4.48 -3.87
CA ALA A 316 -5.15 5.60 -4.79
C ALA A 316 -4.27 5.48 -6.04
N GLY A 317 -4.76 5.96 -7.19
CA GLY A 317 -4.00 5.87 -8.44
C GLY A 317 -4.05 4.46 -9.02
N HIS A 318 -2.95 3.96 -9.59
CA HIS A 318 -2.92 2.61 -10.16
C HIS A 318 -3.11 1.56 -9.08
N THR A 319 -4.12 0.70 -9.23
CA THR A 319 -4.48 -0.33 -8.26
C THR A 319 -5.16 -1.52 -8.96
N ASP A 320 -4.85 -2.73 -8.49
CA ASP A 320 -5.57 -3.96 -8.86
C ASP A 320 -6.82 -4.19 -7.98
N GLY A 321 -7.08 -3.33 -6.99
CA GLY A 321 -8.21 -3.46 -6.06
C GLY A 321 -8.10 -4.66 -5.12
N ARG A 322 -6.88 -5.13 -4.82
CA ARG A 322 -6.66 -6.36 -4.03
C ARG A 322 -6.92 -6.12 -2.54
N PRO A 323 -7.64 -7.02 -1.83
CA PRO A 323 -7.77 -6.94 -0.38
C PRO A 323 -6.44 -7.22 0.33
N MET A 324 -6.05 -6.34 1.26
CA MET A 324 -4.79 -6.46 2.02
C MET A 324 -4.65 -7.82 2.75
N ALA A 325 -5.72 -8.26 3.41
CA ALA A 325 -5.76 -9.52 4.15
C ALA A 325 -5.56 -10.78 3.28
N VAL A 326 -5.62 -10.63 1.95
CA VAL A 326 -5.40 -11.71 0.99
C VAL A 326 -4.00 -11.61 0.37
N VAL A 327 -3.63 -10.42 -0.12
CA VAL A 327 -2.39 -10.26 -0.89
C VAL A 327 -1.14 -10.25 -0.01
N VAL A 328 -1.19 -9.70 1.22
CA VAL A 328 -0.03 -9.64 2.11
C VAL A 328 0.46 -11.05 2.50
N PRO A 329 -0.41 -11.96 3.03
CA PRO A 329 0.01 -13.32 3.34
C PRO A 329 0.51 -14.11 2.12
N ALA A 330 -0.09 -13.88 0.94
CA ALA A 330 0.33 -14.55 -0.29
C ALA A 330 1.77 -14.17 -0.69
N VAL A 331 2.14 -12.89 -0.57
CA VAL A 331 3.52 -12.42 -0.84
C VAL A 331 4.49 -12.86 0.25
N GLN A 332 4.07 -12.89 1.53
CA GLN A 332 4.90 -13.46 2.60
C GLN A 332 5.25 -14.92 2.34
N ALA A 333 4.30 -15.72 1.84
CA ALA A 333 4.57 -17.11 1.46
C ALA A 333 5.56 -17.22 0.29
N VAL A 334 5.54 -16.28 -0.66
CA VAL A 334 6.58 -16.17 -1.70
C VAL A 334 7.94 -15.88 -1.06
N ARG A 335 8.00 -14.89 -0.16
CA ARG A 335 9.22 -14.52 0.58
C ARG A 335 9.84 -15.71 1.30
N ASP A 336 9.03 -16.49 2.02
CA ASP A 336 9.51 -17.66 2.76
C ASP A 336 10.14 -18.70 1.82
N ARG A 337 9.50 -18.99 0.68
CA ARG A 337 10.04 -19.93 -0.33
C ARG A 337 11.34 -19.42 -0.95
N VAL A 338 11.39 -18.15 -1.33
CA VAL A 338 12.56 -17.55 -2.00
C VAL A 338 13.74 -17.46 -1.04
N VAL A 339 13.51 -17.03 0.21
CA VAL A 339 14.56 -16.99 1.24
C VAL A 339 15.09 -18.38 1.56
N ALA A 340 14.22 -19.39 1.67
CA ALA A 340 14.65 -20.78 1.87
C ALA A 340 15.48 -21.32 0.68
N ARG A 341 15.15 -20.91 -0.55
CA ARG A 341 15.87 -21.32 -1.77
C ARG A 341 17.27 -20.73 -1.86
N PHE A 342 17.44 -19.44 -1.50
CA PHE A 342 18.71 -18.73 -1.72
C PHE A 342 19.55 -18.52 -0.45
N GLY A 343 18.97 -18.71 0.75
CA GLY A 343 19.72 -18.67 2.01
C GLY A 343 20.33 -17.30 2.34
N TYR A 344 19.61 -16.22 2.09
CA TYR A 344 20.17 -14.86 2.22
C TYR A 344 20.65 -14.54 3.65
N PRO A 345 21.76 -13.79 3.81
CA PRO A 345 22.29 -13.42 5.11
C PRO A 345 21.48 -12.35 5.83
N ARG A 346 20.70 -11.55 5.08
CA ARG A 346 19.80 -10.51 5.61
C ARG A 346 18.35 -10.88 5.33
N PRO A 347 17.42 -10.57 6.25
CA PRO A 347 16.01 -10.88 6.04
C PRO A 347 15.43 -10.02 4.92
N VAL A 348 14.61 -10.66 4.08
CA VAL A 348 13.68 -9.97 3.17
C VAL A 348 12.42 -9.62 3.96
N ARG A 349 12.12 -8.32 4.01
CA ARG A 349 11.01 -7.73 4.74
C ARG A 349 9.84 -7.50 3.79
N VAL A 350 8.63 -7.78 4.28
CA VAL A 350 7.39 -7.54 3.54
C VAL A 350 6.57 -6.51 4.29
N GLY A 351 6.43 -5.31 3.74
CA GLY A 351 5.57 -4.25 4.24
C GLY A 351 4.20 -4.25 3.57
N ALA A 352 3.31 -3.39 4.06
CA ALA A 352 1.95 -3.26 3.54
C ALA A 352 1.59 -1.79 3.20
N ALA A 353 0.86 -1.62 2.11
CA ALA A 353 0.29 -0.36 1.65
C ALA A 353 -1.16 -0.56 1.14
N GLY A 354 -1.88 0.54 0.92
CA GLY A 354 -3.28 0.54 0.47
C GLY A 354 -4.28 0.43 1.64
N GLY A 355 -5.33 1.25 1.64
CA GLY A 355 -6.35 1.24 2.71
C GLY A 355 -5.91 1.77 4.09
N LEU A 356 -4.67 2.23 4.27
CA LEU A 356 -4.11 2.63 5.57
C LEU A 356 -4.48 4.07 5.97
N GLY A 357 -5.77 4.29 6.25
CA GLY A 357 -6.31 5.60 6.66
C GLY A 357 -6.57 5.78 8.16
N THR A 358 -6.50 4.71 8.96
CA THR A 358 -6.89 4.73 10.37
C THR A 358 -5.96 3.88 11.23
N PRO A 359 -5.91 4.11 12.56
CA PRO A 359 -5.20 3.25 13.50
C PRO A 359 -5.56 1.76 13.38
N GLN A 360 -6.83 1.44 13.13
CA GLN A 360 -7.31 0.06 12.99
C GLN A 360 -6.73 -0.61 11.74
N ALA A 361 -6.71 0.11 10.61
CA ALA A 361 -6.12 -0.42 9.37
C ALA A 361 -4.62 -0.67 9.53
N VAL A 362 -3.91 0.25 10.21
CA VAL A 362 -2.47 0.12 10.51
C VAL A 362 -2.21 -1.04 11.47
N ALA A 363 -3.00 -1.19 12.54
CA ALA A 363 -2.90 -2.32 13.45
C ALA A 363 -3.18 -3.66 12.74
N ALA A 364 -4.16 -3.70 11.83
CA ALA A 364 -4.46 -4.88 11.03
C ALA A 364 -3.30 -5.26 10.11
N ALA A 365 -2.64 -4.30 9.48
CA ALA A 365 -1.45 -4.56 8.66
C ALA A 365 -0.32 -5.19 9.49
N PHE A 366 -0.04 -4.66 10.68
CA PHE A 366 0.95 -5.25 11.57
C PHE A 366 0.53 -6.63 12.11
N ALA A 367 -0.76 -6.84 12.38
CA ALA A 367 -1.27 -8.16 12.77
C ALA A 367 -1.16 -9.21 11.66
N LEU A 368 -1.20 -8.80 10.39
CA LEU A 368 -0.88 -9.66 9.24
C LEU A 368 0.63 -9.94 9.10
N GLY A 369 1.48 -9.39 9.97
CA GLY A 369 2.92 -9.58 9.92
C GLY A 369 3.66 -8.63 8.97
N ALA A 370 3.09 -7.47 8.66
CA ALA A 370 3.81 -6.45 7.91
C ALA A 370 5.04 -5.95 8.70
N ALA A 371 6.20 -5.94 8.07
CA ALA A 371 7.45 -5.42 8.63
C ALA A 371 7.38 -3.90 8.84
N TYR A 372 6.69 -3.21 7.95
CA TYR A 372 6.45 -1.78 7.95
C TYR A 372 5.16 -1.45 7.21
N VAL A 373 4.67 -0.22 7.39
CA VAL A 373 3.52 0.32 6.68
C VAL A 373 3.92 1.48 5.78
N LEU A 374 3.24 1.61 4.64
CA LEU A 374 3.40 2.74 3.72
C LEU A 374 2.04 3.40 3.47
N THR A 375 1.97 4.71 3.71
CA THR A 375 0.76 5.50 3.47
C THR A 375 0.94 6.41 2.26
N GLY A 376 -0.17 6.68 1.55
CA GLY A 376 -0.20 7.55 0.37
C GLY A 376 -1.30 8.60 0.51
N SER A 377 -2.56 8.19 0.34
CA SER A 377 -3.72 9.11 0.31
C SER A 377 -3.72 10.10 1.47
N VAL A 378 -3.56 9.66 2.71
CA VAL A 378 -3.58 10.55 3.89
C VAL A 378 -2.45 11.58 3.92
N ASN A 379 -1.33 11.31 3.24
CA ASN A 379 -0.23 12.27 3.13
C ASN A 379 -0.54 13.34 2.09
N GLN A 380 -1.42 13.07 1.11
CA GLN A 380 -1.78 14.00 0.05
C GLN A 380 -2.49 15.26 0.56
N VAL A 381 -3.20 15.16 1.69
CA VAL A 381 -3.89 16.30 2.36
C VAL A 381 -3.02 17.03 3.36
N SER A 382 -1.76 16.62 3.53
CA SER A 382 -0.86 17.28 4.45
C SER A 382 -0.42 18.65 3.94
N VAL A 383 0.03 19.50 4.87
CA VAL A 383 0.55 20.83 4.52
C VAL A 383 1.78 20.74 3.62
N GLU A 384 2.60 19.70 3.79
CA GLU A 384 3.83 19.47 3.03
C GLU A 384 3.59 18.91 1.61
N SER A 385 2.37 18.44 1.32
CA SER A 385 2.00 17.91 0.01
C SER A 385 2.04 18.99 -1.08
N GLY A 386 2.53 18.63 -2.26
CA GLY A 386 2.63 19.48 -3.44
C GLY A 386 1.30 19.65 -4.17
N GLN A 387 0.21 19.08 -3.66
CA GLN A 387 -1.13 19.26 -4.18
C GLN A 387 -1.62 20.70 -4.00
N SER A 388 -2.48 21.20 -4.91
CA SER A 388 -3.10 22.52 -4.78
C SER A 388 -4.02 22.60 -3.56
N ASP A 389 -4.20 23.81 -3.02
CA ASP A 389 -5.07 24.04 -1.86
C ASP A 389 -6.52 23.66 -2.15
N ASP A 390 -7.00 23.89 -3.38
CA ASP A 390 -8.36 23.52 -3.79
C ASP A 390 -8.53 21.98 -3.86
N ALA A 391 -7.55 21.26 -4.42
CA ALA A 391 -7.59 19.79 -4.41
C ALA A 391 -7.43 19.22 -2.99
N LYS A 392 -6.63 19.83 -2.12
CA LYS A 392 -6.56 19.47 -0.68
C LYS A 392 -7.91 19.68 0.01
N ALA A 393 -8.62 20.77 -0.30
CA ALA A 393 -9.96 21.03 0.23
C ALA A 393 -10.98 19.98 -0.23
N MET A 394 -10.93 19.56 -1.50
CA MET A 394 -11.76 18.45 -2.00
C MET A 394 -11.48 17.15 -1.25
N LEU A 395 -10.21 16.79 -1.10
CA LEU A 395 -9.79 15.59 -0.39
C LEU A 395 -10.20 15.62 1.08
N ALA A 396 -10.13 16.77 1.74
CA ALA A 396 -10.58 16.95 3.13
C ALA A 396 -12.09 16.73 3.31
N GLY A 397 -12.87 16.91 2.25
CA GLY A 397 -14.31 16.64 2.23
C GLY A 397 -14.70 15.25 1.74
N ALA A 398 -13.74 14.40 1.35
CA ALA A 398 -14.02 13.08 0.80
C ALA A 398 -14.50 12.09 1.87
N ASP A 399 -15.48 11.24 1.52
CA ASP A 399 -15.93 10.11 2.33
C ASP A 399 -15.54 8.76 1.69
N LEU A 400 -15.77 7.65 2.40
CA LEU A 400 -15.40 6.28 2.00
C LEU A 400 -15.89 5.91 0.59
N ALA A 401 -17.11 6.31 0.26
CA ALA A 401 -17.74 6.00 -1.02
C ALA A 401 -17.38 7.00 -2.13
N ASP A 402 -16.62 8.06 -1.85
CA ASP A 402 -16.35 9.15 -2.79
C ASP A 402 -15.21 8.86 -3.77
N VAL A 403 -14.95 7.59 -4.05
CA VAL A 403 -13.94 7.14 -5.00
C VAL A 403 -14.56 6.36 -6.17
N ALA A 404 -13.88 6.36 -7.31
CA ALA A 404 -14.26 5.59 -8.48
C ALA A 404 -13.03 5.12 -9.25
N LEU A 405 -13.16 4.04 -10.01
CA LEU A 405 -12.18 3.68 -11.02
C LEU A 405 -12.44 4.44 -12.31
N ALA A 406 -11.38 4.99 -12.90
CA ALA A 406 -11.41 5.70 -14.17
C ALA A 406 -10.29 5.21 -15.09
N PRO A 407 -10.44 5.27 -16.41
CA PRO A 407 -9.34 5.01 -17.34
C PRO A 407 -8.09 5.82 -17.03
N ALA A 408 -6.93 5.14 -17.05
CA ALA A 408 -5.63 5.76 -16.88
C ALA A 408 -5.16 6.44 -18.17
N ALA A 409 -4.33 7.47 -18.07
CA ALA A 409 -3.77 8.16 -19.25
C ALA A 409 -2.64 7.34 -19.89
N ASP A 410 -1.83 6.70 -19.06
CA ASP A 410 -0.87 5.68 -19.42
C ASP A 410 -1.59 4.33 -19.61
N MET A 411 -1.17 3.57 -20.62
CA MET A 411 -1.81 2.30 -20.98
C MET A 411 -3.34 2.40 -21.20
N PHE A 412 -3.82 3.57 -21.61
CA PHE A 412 -5.23 3.84 -21.91
C PHE A 412 -5.79 2.81 -22.89
N GLU A 413 -5.02 2.53 -23.94
CA GLU A 413 -5.33 1.58 -25.01
C GLU A 413 -5.49 0.14 -24.48
N LEU A 414 -4.81 -0.21 -23.39
CA LEU A 414 -4.88 -1.51 -22.73
C LEU A 414 -6.00 -1.59 -21.67
N GLY A 415 -6.74 -0.50 -21.45
CA GLY A 415 -7.83 -0.44 -20.48
C GLY A 415 -7.36 -0.38 -19.02
N ALA A 416 -6.13 0.09 -18.78
CA ALA A 416 -5.64 0.35 -17.43
C ALA A 416 -6.54 1.36 -16.71
N LYS A 417 -6.65 1.22 -15.38
CA LYS A 417 -7.51 2.06 -14.54
C LYS A 417 -6.74 2.61 -13.35
N VAL A 418 -7.20 3.77 -12.90
CA VAL A 418 -6.77 4.44 -11.68
C VAL A 418 -7.95 4.70 -10.75
N GLN A 419 -7.72 4.61 -9.44
CA GLN A 419 -8.68 4.98 -8.42
C GLN A 419 -8.56 6.47 -8.06
N VAL A 420 -9.66 7.20 -8.25
CA VAL A 420 -9.73 8.66 -8.20
C VAL A 420 -10.88 9.15 -7.33
N LEU A 421 -10.78 10.38 -6.86
CA LEU A 421 -11.87 11.09 -6.20
C LEU A 421 -12.99 11.35 -7.21
N ARG A 422 -14.22 10.96 -6.85
CA ARG A 422 -15.43 11.25 -7.65
C ARG A 422 -16.21 12.45 -7.15
N ARG A 423 -16.12 12.77 -5.85
CA ARG A 423 -16.89 13.87 -5.26
C ARG A 423 -16.35 15.21 -5.73
N GLY A 424 -17.24 16.03 -6.28
CA GLY A 424 -16.87 17.36 -6.79
C GLY A 424 -16.11 17.35 -8.12
N SER A 425 -15.90 16.18 -8.74
CA SER A 425 -15.25 16.05 -10.04
C SER A 425 -16.05 15.14 -10.97
N MET A 426 -16.16 15.55 -12.24
CA MET A 426 -16.73 14.77 -13.33
C MET A 426 -15.66 14.00 -14.11
N PHE A 427 -14.39 14.02 -13.67
CA PHE A 427 -13.30 13.33 -14.35
C PHE A 427 -13.61 11.85 -14.61
N ALA A 428 -14.05 11.10 -13.60
CA ALA A 428 -14.31 9.65 -13.75
C ALA A 428 -15.36 9.31 -14.83
N PRO A 429 -16.57 9.90 -14.82
CA PRO A 429 -17.54 9.65 -15.90
C PRO A 429 -17.07 10.18 -17.26
N ARG A 430 -16.36 11.32 -17.31
CA ARG A 430 -15.81 11.89 -18.55
C ARG A 430 -14.72 11.00 -19.17
N ALA A 431 -13.80 10.49 -18.36
CA ALA A 431 -12.79 9.52 -18.77
C ALA A 431 -13.42 8.21 -19.25
N GLY A 432 -14.46 7.73 -18.55
CA GLY A 432 -15.24 6.57 -18.97
C GLY A 432 -15.90 6.75 -20.35
N LEU A 433 -16.47 7.94 -20.61
CA LEU A 433 -17.03 8.29 -21.91
C LEU A 433 -15.97 8.23 -23.02
N LEU A 434 -14.77 8.79 -22.79
CA LEU A 434 -13.67 8.75 -23.76
C LEU A 434 -13.24 7.31 -24.06
N PHE A 435 -13.15 6.45 -23.04
CA PHE A 435 -12.77 5.05 -23.23
C PHE A 435 -13.83 4.25 -23.99
N GLU A 436 -15.11 4.46 -23.69
CA GLU A 436 -16.20 3.82 -24.45
C GLU A 436 -16.23 4.30 -25.90
N ALA A 437 -15.98 5.59 -26.16
CA ALA A 437 -15.84 6.11 -27.52
C ALA A 437 -14.63 5.46 -28.23
N TYR A 438 -13.48 5.38 -27.55
CA TYR A 438 -12.28 4.72 -28.08
C TYR A 438 -12.54 3.27 -28.46
N ARG A 439 -13.28 2.52 -27.64
CA ARG A 439 -13.58 1.10 -27.91
C ARG A 439 -14.53 0.90 -29.09
N ARG A 440 -15.47 1.81 -29.32
CA ARG A 440 -16.55 1.63 -30.30
C ARG A 440 -16.23 2.17 -31.70
N HIS A 441 -15.27 3.07 -31.83
CA HIS A 441 -14.97 3.76 -33.08
C HIS A 441 -13.50 3.60 -33.45
N ASP A 442 -13.16 3.49 -34.74
CA ASP A 442 -11.79 3.29 -35.19
C ASP A 442 -11.02 4.58 -35.50
N SER A 443 -11.71 5.72 -35.51
CA SER A 443 -11.10 7.03 -35.66
C SER A 443 -11.98 8.14 -35.07
N LEU A 444 -11.44 9.36 -35.00
CA LEU A 444 -12.18 10.56 -34.59
C LEU A 444 -13.30 10.92 -35.59
N GLU A 445 -13.12 10.62 -36.87
CA GLU A 445 -14.09 10.87 -37.94
C GLU A 445 -15.33 9.98 -37.85
N GLN A 446 -15.21 8.81 -37.23
CA GLN A 446 -16.34 7.88 -37.04
C GLN A 446 -17.22 8.23 -35.84
N LEU A 447 -16.87 9.25 -35.05
CA LEU A 447 -17.70 9.71 -33.95
C LEU A 447 -18.99 10.35 -34.51
N ALA A 448 -20.14 9.95 -33.96
CA ALA A 448 -21.41 10.59 -34.30
C ALA A 448 -21.33 12.11 -34.06
N PRO A 449 -21.89 12.95 -34.95
CA PRO A 449 -21.78 14.42 -34.86
C PRO A 449 -22.16 14.97 -33.48
N GLU A 450 -23.19 14.40 -32.86
CA GLU A 450 -23.68 14.81 -31.54
C GLU A 450 -22.67 14.49 -30.43
N LEU A 451 -22.02 13.32 -30.51
CA LEU A 451 -20.98 12.92 -29.57
C LEU A 451 -19.73 13.78 -29.75
N ARG A 452 -19.29 14.03 -30.99
CA ARG A 452 -18.16 14.91 -31.28
C ARG A 452 -18.40 16.31 -30.71
N ALA A 453 -19.54 16.93 -31.03
CA ALA A 453 -19.89 18.26 -30.53
C ALA A 453 -19.96 18.31 -29.00
N LYS A 454 -20.45 17.24 -28.35
CA LYS A 454 -20.45 17.12 -26.89
C LYS A 454 -19.04 17.07 -26.31
N LEU A 455 -18.15 16.27 -26.89
CA LEU A 455 -16.76 16.17 -26.41
C LEU A 455 -16.03 17.52 -26.54
N GLU A 456 -16.18 18.20 -27.69
CA GLU A 456 -15.54 19.48 -27.95
C GLU A 456 -15.98 20.58 -26.98
N ARG A 457 -17.30 20.69 -26.72
CA ARG A 457 -17.82 21.70 -25.78
C ARG A 457 -17.62 21.35 -24.31
N ASP A 458 -18.01 20.14 -23.90
CA ASP A 458 -18.22 19.82 -22.48
C ASP A 458 -16.99 19.19 -21.81
N LEU A 459 -15.99 18.76 -22.61
CA LEU A 459 -14.75 18.10 -22.15
C LEU A 459 -13.51 18.90 -22.55
N PHE A 460 -13.27 19.04 -23.86
CA PHE A 460 -12.03 19.61 -24.37
C PHE A 460 -12.05 21.14 -24.30
N GLY A 461 -13.22 21.76 -24.45
CA GLY A 461 -13.37 23.22 -24.54
C GLY A 461 -12.75 23.80 -25.81
N MET A 462 -12.52 22.98 -26.83
CA MET A 462 -11.99 23.34 -28.15
C MET A 462 -12.30 22.21 -29.14
N SER A 463 -12.07 22.45 -30.44
CA SER A 463 -12.28 21.42 -31.46
C SER A 463 -11.31 20.25 -31.29
N LEU A 464 -11.69 19.04 -31.72
CA LEU A 464 -10.78 17.88 -31.66
C LEU A 464 -9.54 18.08 -32.54
N ASP A 465 -9.66 18.87 -33.61
CA ASP A 465 -8.56 19.21 -34.50
C ASP A 465 -7.54 20.13 -33.80
N ASP A 466 -8.00 21.09 -32.98
CA ASP A 466 -7.12 21.92 -32.14
C ASP A 466 -6.42 21.08 -31.06
N VAL A 467 -7.13 20.14 -30.44
CA VAL A 467 -6.52 19.21 -29.47
C VAL A 467 -5.44 18.37 -30.15
N TRP A 468 -5.70 17.87 -31.35
CA TRP A 468 -4.72 17.12 -32.13
C TRP A 468 -3.50 17.98 -32.46
N ALA A 469 -3.68 19.21 -32.96
CA ALA A 469 -2.56 20.11 -33.28
C ALA A 469 -1.63 20.34 -32.06
N ARG A 470 -2.22 20.59 -30.87
CA ARG A 470 -1.46 20.74 -29.62
C ARG A 470 -0.77 19.45 -29.20
N THR A 471 -1.43 18.31 -29.38
CA THR A 471 -0.90 16.99 -29.04
C THR A 471 0.27 16.62 -29.95
N ALA A 472 0.16 16.87 -31.25
CA ALA A 472 1.22 16.65 -32.22
C ALA A 472 2.45 17.53 -31.92
N ALA A 473 2.26 18.80 -31.57
CA ALA A 473 3.36 19.67 -31.14
C ALA A 473 4.07 19.14 -29.88
N TYR A 474 3.30 18.72 -28.86
CA TYR A 474 3.85 18.17 -27.61
C TYR A 474 4.70 16.91 -27.84
N TRP A 475 4.22 16.00 -28.69
CA TRP A 475 4.94 14.75 -29.00
C TRP A 475 6.08 14.98 -30.00
N GLY A 476 5.96 15.92 -30.93
CA GLY A 476 7.05 16.25 -31.87
C GLY A 476 8.35 16.68 -31.18
N GLU A 477 8.28 17.27 -29.98
CA GLU A 477 9.46 17.61 -29.18
C GLU A 477 10.00 16.43 -28.34
N ARG A 478 9.17 15.43 -28.02
CA ARG A 478 9.48 14.39 -27.02
C ARG A 478 9.70 13.01 -27.61
N ASP A 479 8.79 12.60 -28.48
CA ASP A 479 8.82 11.33 -29.21
C ASP A 479 8.09 11.54 -30.55
N PRO A 480 8.81 12.00 -31.60
CA PRO A 480 8.25 12.17 -32.94
C PRO A 480 7.59 10.90 -33.49
N GLY A 481 8.01 9.71 -33.04
CA GLY A 481 7.44 8.42 -33.46
C GLY A 481 5.96 8.27 -33.12
N GLN A 482 5.47 8.90 -32.04
CA GLN A 482 4.03 8.92 -31.74
C GLN A 482 3.25 9.69 -32.83
N VAL A 483 3.81 10.79 -33.33
CA VAL A 483 3.17 11.62 -34.37
C VAL A 483 3.18 10.87 -35.70
N GLU A 484 4.32 10.29 -36.09
CA GLU A 484 4.45 9.48 -37.31
C GLU A 484 3.46 8.31 -37.33
N ARG A 485 3.34 7.60 -36.21
CA ARG A 485 2.35 6.53 -36.07
C ARG A 485 0.93 7.06 -36.19
N ALA A 486 0.59 8.16 -35.51
CA ALA A 486 -0.76 8.72 -35.54
C ALA A 486 -1.20 9.21 -36.94
N LEU A 487 -0.27 9.52 -37.84
CA LEU A 487 -0.58 9.86 -39.24
C LEU A 487 -1.05 8.64 -40.06
N THR A 488 -0.65 7.42 -39.66
CA THR A 488 -0.98 6.17 -40.37
C THR A 488 -1.97 5.28 -39.61
N ASP A 489 -2.14 5.52 -38.31
CA ASP A 489 -3.04 4.80 -37.40
C ASP A 489 -4.06 5.79 -36.78
N PRO A 490 -5.25 5.96 -37.41
CA PRO A 490 -6.29 6.86 -36.92
C PRO A 490 -6.79 6.52 -35.51
N LYS A 491 -6.70 5.25 -35.10
CA LYS A 491 -7.08 4.78 -33.77
C LYS A 491 -6.08 5.27 -32.73
N HIS A 492 -4.79 5.20 -33.04
CA HIS A 492 -3.75 5.74 -32.18
C HIS A 492 -3.85 7.27 -32.06
N ARG A 493 -4.13 7.98 -33.16
CA ARG A 493 -4.40 9.43 -33.12
C ARG A 493 -5.55 9.77 -32.17
N MET A 494 -6.65 9.02 -32.26
CA MET A 494 -7.77 9.18 -31.33
C MET A 494 -7.35 8.94 -29.87
N ALA A 495 -6.55 7.90 -29.60
CA ALA A 495 -6.02 7.65 -28.27
C ALA A 495 -5.19 8.82 -27.74
N LEU A 496 -4.28 9.38 -28.55
CA LEU A 496 -3.45 10.53 -28.14
C LEU A 496 -4.30 11.76 -27.80
N VAL A 497 -5.33 12.06 -28.61
CA VAL A 497 -6.28 13.15 -28.35
C VAL A 497 -7.04 12.93 -27.04
N PHE A 498 -7.50 11.71 -26.76
CA PHE A 498 -8.21 11.42 -25.51
C PHE A 498 -7.27 11.45 -24.29
N ARG A 499 -6.04 10.94 -24.44
CA ARG A 499 -4.99 10.99 -23.42
C ARG A 499 -4.58 12.42 -23.09
N TRP A 500 -4.72 13.38 -24.01
CA TRP A 500 -4.53 14.79 -23.73
C TRP A 500 -5.44 15.26 -22.58
N TYR A 501 -6.73 14.91 -22.60
CA TYR A 501 -7.65 15.26 -21.51
C TYR A 501 -7.22 14.56 -20.21
N LEU A 502 -7.00 13.24 -20.27
CA LEU A 502 -6.66 12.43 -19.09
C LEU A 502 -5.39 12.94 -18.40
N GLY A 503 -4.35 13.28 -19.16
CA GLY A 503 -3.10 13.81 -18.63
C GLY A 503 -3.21 15.24 -18.11
N ASN A 504 -3.97 16.11 -18.78
CA ASN A 504 -4.15 17.49 -18.32
C ASN A 504 -5.06 17.59 -17.10
N SER A 505 -6.02 16.68 -16.92
CA SER A 505 -6.88 16.62 -15.73
C SER A 505 -6.10 16.53 -14.42
N GLY A 506 -4.97 15.80 -14.39
CA GLY A 506 -4.08 15.76 -13.23
C GLY A 506 -3.30 17.07 -13.05
N ARG A 507 -2.82 17.67 -14.15
CA ARG A 507 -2.09 18.94 -14.14
C ARG A 507 -2.97 20.10 -13.68
N TRP A 508 -4.23 20.15 -14.10
CA TRP A 508 -5.20 21.15 -13.65
C TRP A 508 -5.46 21.07 -12.15
N ALA A 509 -5.59 19.85 -11.62
CA ALA A 509 -5.73 19.63 -10.18
C ALA A 509 -4.50 20.14 -9.41
N LEU A 510 -3.29 19.79 -9.90
CA LEU A 510 -2.04 20.21 -9.29
C LEU A 510 -1.83 21.74 -9.33
N ALA A 511 -2.22 22.39 -10.43
CA ALA A 511 -2.13 23.84 -10.60
C ALA A 511 -3.24 24.61 -9.86
N GLY A 512 -4.32 23.94 -9.44
CA GLY A 512 -5.50 24.61 -8.87
C GLY A 512 -6.27 25.45 -9.91
N GLU A 513 -6.24 25.04 -11.18
CA GLU A 513 -6.91 25.74 -12.29
C GLU A 513 -8.43 25.74 -12.09
N GLN A 514 -8.99 26.86 -11.64
CA GLN A 514 -10.40 26.95 -11.21
C GLN A 514 -11.38 26.75 -12.37
N SER A 515 -11.02 27.19 -13.58
CA SER A 515 -11.86 26.99 -14.76
C SER A 515 -12.04 25.50 -15.13
N ARG A 516 -11.12 24.64 -14.66
CA ARG A 516 -11.11 23.20 -14.90
C ARG A 516 -11.39 22.38 -13.65
N ARG A 517 -11.92 23.00 -12.59
CA ARG A 517 -12.19 22.34 -11.30
C ARG A 517 -13.00 21.05 -11.42
N THR A 518 -14.03 21.05 -12.27
CA THR A 518 -14.87 19.85 -12.49
C THR A 518 -14.17 18.72 -13.24
N ASP A 519 -12.98 18.97 -13.81
CA ASP A 519 -12.17 18.02 -14.57
C ASP A 519 -10.97 17.49 -13.79
N TYR A 520 -10.82 17.87 -12.51
CA TYR A 520 -9.69 17.45 -11.71
C TYR A 520 -9.61 15.93 -11.60
N GLN A 521 -8.49 15.38 -12.03
CA GLN A 521 -8.09 14.03 -11.70
C GLN A 521 -7.27 14.08 -10.41
N ILE A 522 -7.87 13.60 -9.32
CA ILE A 522 -7.19 13.47 -8.03
C ILE A 522 -7.17 12.00 -7.66
N TRP A 523 -5.99 11.39 -7.66
CA TRP A 523 -5.82 10.01 -7.20
C TRP A 523 -6.17 9.93 -5.72
N CYS A 524 -7.21 9.16 -5.39
CA CYS A 524 -7.74 9.07 -4.04
C CYS A 524 -8.34 7.68 -3.83
N GLY A 525 -8.01 7.03 -2.71
CA GLY A 525 -8.57 5.75 -2.31
C GLY A 525 -9.44 5.88 -1.06
N PRO A 526 -10.16 4.82 -0.67
CA PRO A 526 -11.10 4.86 0.47
C PRO A 526 -10.42 5.18 1.80
N ALA A 527 -9.08 5.00 1.89
CA ALA A 527 -8.27 5.41 3.02
C ALA A 527 -8.45 6.91 3.38
N MET A 528 -8.66 7.79 2.39
CA MET A 528 -8.91 9.21 2.65
C MET A 528 -10.21 9.44 3.43
N GLY A 529 -11.31 8.82 2.99
CA GLY A 529 -12.58 8.93 3.68
C GLY A 529 -12.55 8.34 5.08
N ALA A 530 -11.86 7.21 5.25
CA ALA A 530 -11.65 6.60 6.56
C ALA A 530 -10.87 7.52 7.50
N PHE A 531 -9.81 8.15 6.99
CA PHE A 531 -9.01 9.14 7.71
C PHE A 531 -9.84 10.37 8.10
N ASN A 532 -10.58 10.97 7.16
CA ASN A 532 -11.42 12.13 7.44
C ASN A 532 -12.47 11.85 8.52
N ARG A 533 -13.09 10.65 8.51
CA ARG A 533 -14.00 10.23 9.59
C ARG A 533 -13.30 10.08 10.93
N TRP A 534 -12.13 9.44 10.94
CA TRP A 534 -11.38 9.18 12.16
C TRP A 534 -10.90 10.48 12.84
N ILE A 535 -10.46 11.47 12.06
CA ILE A 535 -9.96 12.75 12.59
C ILE A 535 -11.08 13.75 12.91
N SER A 536 -12.33 13.46 12.58
CA SER A 536 -13.45 14.38 12.78
C SER A 536 -13.55 14.82 14.25
N GLY A 537 -13.76 16.13 14.48
CA GLY A 537 -13.81 16.72 15.81
C GLY A 537 -12.47 16.83 16.54
N SER A 538 -11.34 16.52 15.88
CA SER A 538 -9.99 16.68 16.44
C SER A 538 -9.22 17.84 15.79
N PHE A 539 -8.02 18.14 16.30
CA PHE A 539 -7.15 19.16 15.71
C PHE A 539 -6.76 18.84 14.26
N LEU A 540 -6.60 17.54 13.90
CA LEU A 540 -6.30 17.13 12.52
C LEU A 540 -7.47 17.35 11.55
N ALA A 541 -8.68 17.61 12.03
CA ALA A 541 -9.78 18.02 11.17
C ALA A 541 -9.47 19.35 10.45
N GLN A 542 -8.69 20.24 11.09
CA GLN A 542 -8.26 21.52 10.51
C GLN A 542 -7.15 21.29 9.48
N PRO A 543 -7.32 21.66 8.19
CA PRO A 543 -6.32 21.39 7.15
C PRO A 543 -4.92 21.93 7.46
N ALA A 544 -4.83 23.12 8.06
CA ALA A 544 -3.55 23.74 8.45
C ALA A 544 -2.78 22.96 9.53
N GLU A 545 -3.45 22.08 10.26
CA GLU A 545 -2.88 21.26 11.33
C GLU A 545 -2.45 19.86 10.85
N ARG A 546 -2.70 19.53 9.57
CA ARG A 546 -2.37 18.24 8.97
C ARG A 546 -0.90 18.18 8.58
N GLY A 547 0.00 18.17 9.55
CA GLY A 547 1.41 17.84 9.31
C GLY A 547 1.60 16.35 9.02
N VAL A 548 2.38 15.99 8.00
CA VAL A 548 2.61 14.59 7.62
C VAL A 548 3.14 13.75 8.79
N VAL A 549 3.96 14.34 9.66
CA VAL A 549 4.50 13.70 10.86
C VAL A 549 3.41 13.48 11.92
N GLN A 550 2.50 14.44 12.13
CA GLN A 550 1.39 14.25 13.08
C GLN A 550 0.46 13.13 12.64
N ILE A 551 0.20 13.02 11.33
CA ILE A 551 -0.58 11.94 10.75
C ILE A 551 0.08 10.60 11.07
N ALA A 552 1.36 10.45 10.74
CA ALA A 552 2.12 9.22 10.97
C ALA A 552 2.15 8.81 12.45
N LEU A 553 2.49 9.76 13.34
CA LEU A 553 2.56 9.50 14.78
C LEU A 553 1.21 9.08 15.36
N ASN A 554 0.11 9.76 14.97
CA ASN A 554 -1.21 9.40 15.49
C ASN A 554 -1.72 8.06 14.96
N LEU A 555 -1.40 7.71 13.70
CA LEU A 555 -1.72 6.40 13.14
C LEU A 555 -0.99 5.27 13.89
N LEU A 556 0.31 5.44 14.15
CA LEU A 556 1.13 4.45 14.86
C LEU A 556 0.75 4.35 16.35
N GLU A 557 0.57 5.49 17.02
CA GLU A 557 0.15 5.54 18.42
C GLU A 557 -1.21 4.87 18.61
N GLY A 558 -2.18 5.23 17.77
CA GLY A 558 -3.49 4.58 17.80
C GLY A 558 -3.40 3.09 17.47
N ALA A 559 -2.53 2.68 16.54
CA ALA A 559 -2.36 1.27 16.20
C ALA A 559 -1.85 0.46 17.40
N ALA A 560 -0.94 1.02 18.21
CA ALA A 560 -0.51 0.41 19.47
C ALA A 560 -1.69 0.23 20.44
N VAL A 561 -2.56 1.24 20.57
CA VAL A 561 -3.78 1.16 21.41
C VAL A 561 -4.73 0.06 20.90
N VAL A 562 -4.96 -0.02 19.59
CA VAL A 562 -5.82 -1.03 18.98
C VAL A 562 -5.25 -2.43 19.20
N THR A 563 -3.93 -2.61 19.03
CA THR A 563 -3.24 -3.87 19.30
C THR A 563 -3.35 -4.26 20.78
N ARG A 564 -3.13 -3.32 21.71
CA ARG A 564 -3.30 -3.56 23.15
C ARG A 564 -4.72 -4.02 23.47
N ALA A 565 -5.73 -3.35 22.90
CA ALA A 565 -7.13 -3.72 23.09
C ALA A 565 -7.40 -5.15 22.62
N HIS A 566 -6.84 -5.53 21.47
CA HIS A 566 -6.95 -6.90 20.97
C HIS A 566 -6.28 -7.91 21.90
N GLN A 567 -5.08 -7.62 22.43
CA GLN A 567 -4.40 -8.48 23.39
C GLN A 567 -5.27 -8.74 24.62
N VAL A 568 -5.76 -7.70 25.31
CA VAL A 568 -6.55 -7.91 26.54
C VAL A 568 -7.88 -8.62 26.27
N ARG A 569 -8.50 -8.41 25.10
CA ARG A 569 -9.70 -9.16 24.67
C ARG A 569 -9.45 -10.65 24.52
N SER A 570 -8.25 -11.04 24.07
CA SER A 570 -7.87 -12.46 23.97
C SER A 570 -7.78 -13.15 25.34
N PHE A 571 -7.74 -12.39 26.44
CA PHE A 571 -7.81 -12.86 27.82
C PHE A 571 -9.21 -12.68 28.47
N GLY A 572 -10.24 -12.41 27.67
CA GLY A 572 -11.63 -12.32 28.16
C GLY A 572 -12.02 -10.98 28.80
N VAL A 573 -11.16 -9.95 28.73
CA VAL A 573 -11.49 -8.62 29.24
C VAL A 573 -12.52 -7.94 28.33
N PRO A 574 -13.65 -7.42 28.85
CA PRO A 574 -14.76 -6.89 28.05
C PRO A 574 -14.50 -5.48 27.51
N VAL A 575 -13.39 -5.28 26.80
CA VAL A 575 -13.04 -3.98 26.19
C VAL A 575 -13.86 -3.75 24.92
N GLY A 576 -14.52 -2.60 24.82
CA GLY A 576 -15.19 -2.12 23.61
C GLY A 576 -14.24 -1.85 22.44
N VAL A 577 -14.76 -1.45 21.28
CA VAL A 577 -13.91 -1.14 20.12
C VAL A 577 -12.96 -0.01 20.51
N ALA A 578 -11.65 -0.24 20.39
CA ALA A 578 -10.65 0.75 20.75
C ALA A 578 -10.81 2.00 19.88
N GLN A 579 -11.01 3.14 20.54
CA GLN A 579 -11.03 4.44 19.93
C GLN A 579 -9.79 5.22 20.34
N PHE A 580 -9.09 5.76 19.36
CA PHE A 580 -7.95 6.64 19.57
C PHE A 580 -8.24 7.97 18.89
N PRO A 581 -8.74 9.00 19.62
CA PRO A 581 -8.87 10.33 19.05
C PRO A 581 -7.47 10.91 18.79
N PRO A 582 -7.23 11.59 17.65
CA PRO A 582 -5.96 12.22 17.41
C PRO A 582 -5.58 13.21 18.51
N ARG A 583 -4.31 13.19 18.90
CA ARG A 583 -3.70 14.12 19.86
C ARG A 583 -2.40 14.70 19.31
N ARG A 584 -2.01 15.88 19.78
CA ARG A 584 -0.72 16.47 19.40
C ARG A 584 0.40 15.62 19.99
N LEU A 585 1.24 15.03 19.15
CA LEU A 585 2.34 14.17 19.55
C LEU A 585 3.67 14.84 19.24
N SER A 586 4.65 14.71 20.12
CA SER A 586 6.02 15.10 19.84
C SER A 586 6.92 13.87 19.91
N LEU A 587 8.02 13.93 19.17
CA LEU A 587 9.12 12.99 19.39
C LEU A 587 9.73 13.39 20.74
N GLY A 588 9.48 12.59 21.78
CA GLY A 588 10.13 12.80 23.07
C GLY A 588 11.65 12.78 22.91
N ALA A 589 12.37 13.49 23.78
CA ALA A 589 13.83 13.66 23.71
C ALA A 589 14.66 12.37 23.87
N HIS A 590 14.02 11.21 24.00
CA HIS A 590 14.70 9.92 24.13
C HIS A 590 14.70 9.19 22.79
N GLY A 591 15.92 8.92 22.31
CA GLY A 591 16.30 8.49 20.96
C GLY A 591 15.85 7.11 20.54
#